data_AF-A0A7Y5TQN5-F1
#
_entry.id   AF-A0A7Y5TQN5-F1
#
_cell.length_a   1.000
_cell.length_b   1.000
_cell.length_c   1.000
_cell.angle_alpha   90.00
_cell.angle_beta   90.00
_cell.angle_gamma   90.00
#
_symmetry.space_group_name_H-M   'P 1'
#
loop_
_entity.id
_entity.type
_entity.pdbx_description
1 polymer ?
#
loop_
_entity_poly.entity_id
_entity_poly.type
_entity_poly.pdbx_seq_one_letter_code
_entity_poly.pdbx_strand_id
1 'polypeptide(L)' 'MPRHFSHLLSSLALVLLVACGKGTGDTPAVPAGPAPDSFRVTLETSRGPVVVEALRAWAPNGVDRFYALSQAHFFDE' A
#
# COMPACT_ATOMS: atom_id res chain seq x y z
N MET A 1 55.76 -1.18 -6.70
CA MET A 1 54.42 -0.92 -7.28
C MET A 1 53.38 -1.15 -6.19
N PRO A 2 52.40 -0.24 -6.03
CA PRO A 2 51.74 0.06 -4.76
C PRO A 2 50.53 -0.85 -4.47
N ARG A 3 50.56 -1.59 -3.36
CA ARG A 3 49.46 -2.46 -2.87
C ARG A 3 48.46 -1.75 -1.95
N HIS A 4 48.57 -0.43 -1.79
CA HIS A 4 47.74 0.35 -0.86
C HIS A 4 46.51 1.02 -1.51
N PHE A 5 46.46 1.13 -2.84
CA PHE A 5 45.36 1.80 -3.55
C PHE A 5 44.06 0.97 -3.61
N SER A 6 44.14 -0.35 -3.37
CA SER A 6 43.00 -1.28 -3.49
C SER A 6 42.06 -1.29 -2.27
N HIS A 7 42.52 -0.84 -1.10
CA HIS A 7 41.70 -0.88 0.12
C HIS A 7 40.81 0.36 0.28
N LEU A 8 41.17 1.49 -0.33
CA LEU A 8 40.37 2.73 -0.34
C LEU A 8 39.09 2.62 -1.18
N LEU A 9 39.04 1.70 -2.15
CA LEU A 9 37.83 1.40 -2.93
C LEU A 9 36.88 0.40 -2.24
N SER A 10 37.36 -0.36 -1.26
CA SER A 10 36.56 -1.43 -0.62
C SER A 10 35.65 -0.91 0.51
N SER A 11 35.98 0.22 1.13
CA SER A 11 35.21 0.83 2.22
C SER A 11 34.07 1.77 1.76
N LEU A 12 34.02 2.18 0.49
CA LEU A 12 32.95 3.05 -0.02
C LEU A 12 31.66 2.28 -0.38
N ALA A 13 31.77 0.99 -0.69
CA ALA A 13 30.62 0.18 -1.12
C ALA A 13 29.64 -0.20 0.01
N LEU A 14 30.06 -0.13 1.28
CA LEU A 14 29.22 -0.56 2.41
C LEU A 14 28.24 0.52 2.89
N VAL A 15 28.45 1.80 2.56
CA VAL A 15 27.62 2.91 3.08
C VAL A 15 26.32 3.13 2.29
N LEU A 16 26.22 2.63 1.05
CA LEU A 16 25.07 2.87 0.16
C LEU A 16 23.85 1.95 0.38
N LEU A 17 23.96 0.89 1.18
CA LEU A 17 22.89 -0.11 1.37
C LEU A 17 21.94 0.16 2.55
N VAL A 18 22.19 1.19 3.37
CA VAL A 18 21.40 1.49 4.60
C VAL A 18 20.68 2.84 4.48
N ALA A 19 19.95 3.06 3.39
CA ALA A 19 19.15 4.28 3.21
C ALA A 19 17.70 4.05 2.76
N CYS A 20 17.17 2.82 2.87
CA CYS A 20 15.73 2.58 2.79
C CYS A 20 15.14 2.54 4.20
N GLY A 21 14.96 3.73 4.78
CA GLY A 21 14.17 3.88 6.00
C GLY A 21 12.70 3.56 5.70
N LYS A 22 12.18 2.50 6.32
CA LYS A 22 10.73 2.28 6.46
C LYS A 22 10.18 3.46 7.24
N GLY A 23 9.45 4.35 6.58
CA GLY A 23 8.65 5.35 7.26
C GLY A 23 7.64 4.62 8.14
N THR A 24 7.79 4.73 9.46
CA THR A 24 6.76 4.34 10.42
C THR A 24 5.68 5.41 10.40
N GLY A 25 4.88 5.43 9.33
CA GLY A 25 3.58 6.08 9.36
C GLY A 25 2.62 5.14 10.07
N ASP A 26 1.94 5.62 11.10
CA ASP A 26 0.83 4.93 11.79
C ASP A 26 -0.35 4.74 10.82
N THR A 27 -0.14 3.90 9.81
CA THR A 27 -1.18 3.56 8.83
C THR A 27 -2.04 2.52 9.51
N PRO A 28 -3.35 2.77 9.72
CA PRO A 28 -4.26 1.75 10.24
C PRO A 28 -4.09 0.47 9.43
N ALA A 29 -3.92 -0.66 10.12
CA ALA A 29 -3.73 -1.94 9.48
C ALA A 29 -5.02 -2.32 8.73
N VAL A 30 -4.99 -2.15 7.40
CA VAL A 30 -6.09 -2.56 6.53
C VAL A 30 -6.09 -4.09 6.43
N PRO A 31 -7.20 -4.78 6.74
CA PRO A 31 -7.27 -6.24 6.65
C PRO A 31 -6.85 -6.75 5.27
N ALA A 32 -5.97 -7.75 5.22
CA ALA A 32 -5.44 -8.28 3.96
C ALA A 32 -6.27 -9.47 3.46
N GLY A 33 -6.58 -9.48 2.16
CA GLY A 33 -7.23 -10.59 1.46
C GLY A 33 -7.86 -10.16 0.14
N PRO A 34 -8.07 -11.09 -0.82
CA PRO A 34 -8.80 -10.77 -2.04
C PRO A 34 -10.26 -10.46 -1.73
N ALA A 35 -10.83 -9.46 -2.41
CA ALA A 35 -12.25 -9.20 -2.39
C ALA A 35 -13.03 -10.34 -3.09
N PRO A 36 -14.35 -10.46 -2.85
CA PRO A 36 -15.24 -11.27 -3.70
C PRO A 36 -15.17 -10.84 -5.18
N ASP A 37 -15.64 -11.69 -6.09
CA ASP A 37 -15.68 -11.37 -7.53
C ASP A 37 -16.48 -10.10 -7.84
N SER A 38 -17.53 -9.86 -7.06
CA SER A 38 -18.29 -8.61 -7.07
C SER A 38 -18.91 -8.33 -5.70
N PHE A 39 -19.08 -7.05 -5.36
CA PHE A 39 -19.83 -6.63 -4.18
C PHE A 39 -20.46 -5.26 -4.40
N ARG A 40 -21.43 -4.93 -3.53
CA ARG A 40 -22.05 -3.59 -3.47
C ARG A 40 -21.77 -2.94 -2.13
N VAL A 41 -21.44 -1.65 -2.15
CA VAL A 41 -21.32 -0.78 -0.97
C VAL A 41 -22.26 0.39 -1.15
N THR A 42 -22.98 0.74 -0.09
CA THR A 42 -23.71 2.00 -0.03
C THR A 42 -22.81 3.03 0.64
N LEU A 43 -22.50 4.11 -0.06
CA LEU A 43 -21.84 5.28 0.49
C LEU A 43 -22.92 6.26 0.93
N GLU A 44 -23.08 6.43 2.24
CA GLU A 44 -23.95 7.46 2.80
C GLU A 44 -23.24 8.81 2.69
N THR A 45 -23.80 9.74 1.92
CA THR A 45 -23.20 11.06 1.73
C THR A 45 -24.15 12.17 2.19
N SER A 46 -23.63 13.37 2.42
CA SER A 46 -24.44 14.55 2.81
C SER A 46 -25.51 14.96 1.78
N ARG A 47 -25.45 14.43 0.56
CA ARG A 47 -26.44 14.67 -0.51
C ARG A 47 -27.25 13.41 -0.86
N GLY A 48 -27.21 12.40 0.01
CA GLY A 48 -27.94 11.15 -0.16
C GLY A 48 -27.02 9.95 -0.48
N PRO A 49 -27.59 8.74 -0.48
CA PRO A 49 -26.82 7.52 -0.68
C PRO A 49 -26.43 7.31 -2.14
N VAL A 50 -25.23 6.76 -2.35
CA VAL A 50 -24.76 6.26 -3.65
C VAL A 50 -24.39 4.79 -3.50
N VAL A 51 -24.95 3.93 -4.35
CA VAL A 51 -24.58 2.50 -4.39
C VAL A 51 -23.49 2.30 -5.43
N VAL A 52 -22.36 1.75 -5.00
CA VAL A 52 -21.24 1.37 -5.87
C VAL A 52 -21.23 -0.14 -6.03
N GLU A 53 -21.29 -0.62 -7.27
CA GLU A 53 -21.01 -2.01 -7.62
C GLU A 53 -19.55 -2.14 -8.08
N ALA A 54 -18.77 -2.93 -7.36
CA ALA A 54 -17.38 -3.19 -7.65
C ALA A 54 -17.23 -4.58 -8.27
N LEU A 55 -16.65 -4.65 -9.47
CA LEU A 55 -16.35 -5.90 -10.17
C LEU A 55 -14.83 -6.14 -10.20
N ARG A 56 -14.37 -7.19 -9.52
CA ARG A 56 -12.93 -7.48 -9.38
C ARG A 56 -12.25 -7.75 -10.73
N ALA A 57 -12.99 -8.30 -11.69
CA ALA A 57 -12.52 -8.55 -13.04
C ALA A 57 -12.07 -7.28 -13.80
N TRP A 58 -12.58 -6.09 -13.43
CA TRP A 58 -12.26 -4.84 -14.13
C TRP A 58 -11.06 -4.11 -13.54
N ALA A 59 -10.83 -4.26 -12.24
CA ALA A 59 -9.75 -3.58 -11.53
C ALA A 59 -9.36 -4.36 -10.26
N PRO A 60 -8.66 -5.51 -10.36
CA PRO A 60 -8.47 -6.42 -9.22
C PRO A 60 -7.78 -5.74 -8.03
N ASN A 61 -6.71 -4.99 -8.28
CA ASN A 61 -5.98 -4.30 -7.21
C ASN A 61 -6.82 -3.18 -6.57
N GLY A 62 -7.60 -2.45 -7.37
CA GLY A 62 -8.45 -1.36 -6.90
C GLY A 62 -9.61 -1.88 -6.06
N VAL A 63 -10.25 -2.96 -6.52
CA VAL A 63 -11.38 -3.62 -5.85
C VAL A 63 -10.94 -4.28 -4.55
N ASP A 64 -9.79 -4.97 -4.53
CA ASP A 64 -9.23 -5.56 -3.31
C ASP A 64 -8.95 -4.47 -2.26
N ARG A 65 -8.35 -3.36 -2.67
CA ARG A 65 -8.07 -2.23 -1.76
C ARG A 65 -9.34 -1.54 -1.29
N PHE A 66 -10.31 -1.30 -2.19
CA PHE A 66 -11.57 -0.66 -1.85
C PHE A 66 -12.36 -1.50 -0.84
N TYR A 67 -12.49 -2.81 -1.09
CA TYR A 67 -13.13 -3.74 -0.16
C TYR A 67 -12.50 -3.68 1.23
N ALA A 68 -11.17 -3.77 1.29
CA ALA A 68 -10.46 -3.78 2.56
C ALA A 68 -10.60 -2.44 3.32
N LEU A 69 -10.60 -1.30 2.63
CA LEU A 69 -10.81 0.03 3.24
C LEU A 69 -12.25 0.24 3.71
N SER A 70 -13.26 -0.21 2.95
CA SER A 70 -14.65 -0.15 3.36
C SER A 70 -14.90 -0.99 4.62
N GLN A 71 -14.33 -2.20 4.70
CA GLN A 71 -14.41 -3.04 5.90
C GLN A 71 -13.66 -2.44 7.11
N ALA A 72 -12.67 -1.59 6.86
CA ALA A 72 -11.91 -0.90 7.88
C ALA A 72 -12.52 0.46 8.30
N HIS A 73 -13.75 0.77 7.88
CA HIS A 73 -14.45 2.02 8.22
C HIS A 73 -13.70 3.29 7.79
N PHE A 74 -12.87 3.20 6.74
CA PHE A 74 -12.02 4.32 6.29
C PHE A 74 -12.83 5.51 5.74
N PHE A 75 -14.07 5.30 5.30
CA PHE A 75 -14.90 6.30 4.63
C PHE A 75 -16.02 6.88 5.51
N ASP A 76 -15.97 6.64 6.82
CA ASP A 76 -17.08 6.94 7.74
C ASP A 76 -17.06 8.38 8.31
N GLU A 77 -16.19 9.24 7.78
CA GLU A 77 -16.00 10.65 8.20
C GLU A 77 -16.99 11.63 7.55
#